data_AF-N1NV64-F1
#
_entry.id   AF-N1NV64-F1
#
_cell.length_a   1.000
_cell.length_b   1.000
_cell.length_c   1.000
_cell.angle_alpha   90.00
_cell.angle_beta   90.00
_cell.angle_gamma   90.00
#
_symmetry.space_group_name_H-M   'P 1'
#
loop_
_entity.id
_entity.type
_entity.pdbx_description
1 polymer ?
#
loop_
_entity_poly.entity_id
_entity_poly.type
_entity_poly.pdbx_seq_one_letter_code
_entity_poly.pdbx_strand_id
1 'polypeptide(L)'
;VQVYVMLPLDAVSVNNRFEKGDELRGQLKRLVEAGVDGVMVDVWWGLVEGKGPRVYDWSAYKQLFELVHEAGLKLQAIMSFHQCGGNVGDVVNIPIPQWVRDVGASDPDIFYTDQHGTRNIEYLTLGVDDQPLFHGRSAVQLYTDYMASFRDNMKEFLDAGVIVDIEVGLGPAGELRYPSYPQSHGWSFPGIGEFICYDKYLQADFKAAAAMVGHPEWEFPRDAGTYNDTPQRTRFFVDNGTYLTEQGRFFLAWYSNNLIKHGDKILDEANKVFLGHRVQLAIKISGIHWWYKVPSHAAEVIAGYYNLHDRDGYRPIARMLKRHHASLNFTCTEMRDSEQSSQAMSAPEELVQQVLSAGWREGLNMACENALPRYDPTAYNTILRNVRPHGINKSGPPEHKLFGFTYLRL
;
A
#
# COMPACT_ATOMS: atom_id res chain seq x y z
N VAL A 1 -1.37 -23.00 -3.00
CA VAL A 1 -1.26 -21.56 -2.73
C VAL A 1 -2.47 -21.22 -1.91
N GLN A 2 -2.28 -20.54 -0.79
CA GLN A 2 -3.38 -20.27 0.12
C GLN A 2 -4.30 -19.21 -0.48
N VAL A 3 -5.60 -19.33 -0.22
CA VAL A 3 -6.62 -18.36 -0.62
C VAL A 3 -7.18 -17.72 0.63
N TYR A 4 -7.08 -16.40 0.70
CA TYR A 4 -7.71 -15.57 1.72
C TYR A 4 -8.83 -14.75 1.09
N VAL A 5 -9.77 -14.27 1.89
CA VAL A 5 -10.81 -13.33 1.45
C VAL A 5 -10.79 -12.09 2.33
N MET A 6 -10.75 -10.92 1.72
CA MET A 6 -10.80 -9.65 2.45
C MET A 6 -12.21 -9.46 3.02
N LEU A 7 -12.32 -9.21 4.33
CA LEU A 7 -13.60 -8.95 5.00
C LEU A 7 -14.23 -7.62 4.53
N PRO A 8 -15.52 -7.36 4.76
CA PRO A 8 -16.14 -6.06 4.50
C PRO A 8 -15.37 -4.91 5.17
N LEU A 9 -15.32 -3.74 4.52
CA LEU A 9 -14.62 -2.55 5.06
C LEU A 9 -15.14 -2.15 6.46
N ASP A 10 -16.42 -2.43 6.75
CA ASP A 10 -17.08 -2.19 8.03
C ASP A 10 -17.27 -3.47 8.87
N ALA A 11 -16.37 -4.46 8.74
CA ALA A 11 -16.36 -5.63 9.62
C ALA A 11 -16.40 -5.22 11.10
N VAL A 12 -15.72 -4.13 11.44
CA VAL A 12 -15.97 -3.31 12.64
C VAL A 12 -16.59 -1.98 12.19
N SER A 13 -17.66 -1.54 12.87
CA SER A 13 -18.37 -0.32 12.49
C SER A 13 -17.55 0.95 12.74
N VAL A 14 -17.96 2.06 12.12
CA VAL A 14 -17.32 3.38 12.24
C VAL A 14 -17.24 3.92 13.69
N ASN A 15 -17.99 3.32 14.61
CA ASN A 15 -17.99 3.66 16.04
C ASN A 15 -17.16 2.70 16.90
N ASN A 16 -16.30 1.89 16.27
CA ASN A 16 -15.53 0.82 16.91
C ASN A 16 -16.42 -0.19 17.66
N ARG A 17 -17.48 -0.66 17.00
CA ARG A 17 -18.39 -1.70 17.52
C ARG A 17 -18.49 -2.86 16.55
N PHE A 18 -18.52 -4.08 17.09
CA PHE A 18 -18.73 -5.29 16.29
C PHE A 18 -20.23 -5.62 16.22
N GLU A 19 -20.91 -5.05 15.22
CA GLU A 19 -22.39 -5.07 15.12
C GLU A 19 -22.92 -6.18 14.20
N LYS A 20 -22.10 -6.72 13.29
CA LYS A 20 -22.52 -7.66 12.23
C LYS A 20 -22.12 -9.12 12.50
N GLY A 21 -21.98 -9.50 13.77
CA GLY A 21 -21.44 -10.81 14.16
C GLY A 21 -22.18 -12.02 13.57
N ASP A 22 -23.51 -12.03 13.62
CA ASP A 22 -24.30 -13.17 13.11
C ASP A 22 -24.28 -13.26 11.58
N GLU A 23 -24.36 -12.12 10.89
CA GLU A 23 -24.26 -12.05 9.44
C GLU A 23 -22.89 -12.57 8.98
N LEU A 24 -21.82 -12.04 9.59
CA LEU A 24 -20.45 -12.43 9.27
C LEU A 24 -20.21 -13.91 9.60
N ARG A 25 -20.74 -14.43 10.71
CA ARG A 25 -20.66 -15.87 11.04
C ARG A 25 -21.26 -16.73 9.93
N GLY A 26 -22.40 -16.31 9.37
CA GLY A 26 -23.02 -16.97 8.22
C GLY A 26 -22.15 -16.95 6.96
N GLN A 27 -21.50 -15.82 6.68
CA GLN A 27 -20.60 -15.64 5.53
C GLN A 27 -19.30 -16.46 5.70
N LEU A 28 -18.65 -16.41 6.87
CA LEU A 28 -17.44 -17.19 7.16
C LEU A 28 -17.68 -18.69 7.02
N LYS A 29 -18.86 -19.18 7.42
CA LYS A 29 -19.23 -20.59 7.21
C LYS A 29 -19.21 -20.96 5.73
N ARG A 30 -19.69 -20.10 4.84
CA ARG A 30 -19.63 -20.33 3.37
C ARG A 30 -18.19 -20.35 2.85
N LEU A 31 -17.33 -19.48 3.38
CA LEU A 31 -15.90 -19.49 3.02
C LEU A 31 -15.22 -20.80 3.44
N VAL A 32 -15.52 -21.28 4.64
CA VAL A 32 -15.02 -22.59 5.12
C VAL A 32 -15.55 -23.73 4.25
N GLU A 33 -16.84 -23.72 3.89
CA GLU A 33 -17.43 -24.70 2.96
C GLU A 33 -16.74 -24.67 1.58
N ALA A 34 -16.26 -23.52 1.13
CA ALA A 34 -15.50 -23.35 -0.10
C ALA A 34 -14.01 -23.72 0.01
N GLY A 35 -13.51 -24.02 1.21
CA GLY A 35 -12.12 -24.40 1.46
C GLY A 35 -11.13 -23.22 1.49
N VAL A 36 -11.60 -22.02 1.82
CA VAL A 36 -10.76 -20.83 2.03
C VAL A 36 -9.84 -21.04 3.24
N ASP A 37 -8.58 -20.60 3.14
CA ASP A 37 -7.57 -20.79 4.19
C ASP A 37 -7.70 -19.76 5.34
N GLY A 38 -8.20 -18.57 5.04
CA GLY A 38 -8.33 -17.49 6.00
C GLY A 38 -8.99 -16.24 5.46
N VAL A 39 -8.96 -15.18 6.27
CA VAL A 39 -9.48 -13.86 5.90
C VAL A 39 -8.45 -12.76 6.15
N MET A 40 -8.65 -11.62 5.52
CA MET A 40 -7.84 -10.41 5.71
C MET A 40 -8.71 -9.25 6.16
N VAL A 41 -8.24 -8.43 7.10
CA VAL A 41 -9.01 -7.31 7.62
C VAL A 41 -8.16 -6.09 7.96
N ASP A 42 -8.71 -4.92 7.68
CA ASP A 42 -8.18 -3.65 8.12
C ASP A 42 -8.34 -3.45 9.63
N VAL A 43 -7.24 -3.16 10.30
CA VAL A 43 -7.20 -2.79 11.72
C VAL A 43 -7.00 -1.28 11.81
N TRP A 44 -8.10 -0.55 11.64
CA TRP A 44 -8.15 0.89 11.44
C TRP A 44 -7.61 1.69 12.63
N TRP A 45 -6.56 2.47 12.38
CA TRP A 45 -5.96 3.36 13.38
C TRP A 45 -6.98 4.35 13.96
N GLY A 46 -7.83 4.93 13.10
CA GLY A 46 -8.87 5.87 13.47
C GLY A 46 -9.94 5.32 14.41
N LEU A 47 -10.19 4.01 14.38
CA LEU A 47 -11.14 3.36 15.30
C LEU A 47 -10.49 3.10 16.65
N VAL A 48 -9.29 2.52 16.63
CA VAL A 48 -8.66 1.97 17.84
C VAL A 48 -8.02 3.06 18.69
N GLU A 49 -7.25 3.98 18.11
CA GLU A 49 -6.62 5.12 18.83
C GLU A 49 -7.40 6.43 18.63
N GLY A 50 -8.70 6.33 18.29
CA GLY A 50 -9.53 7.49 17.96
C GLY A 50 -9.74 8.48 19.11
N LYS A 51 -9.80 7.98 20.35
CA LYS A 51 -10.15 8.78 21.55
C LYS A 51 -9.03 9.70 22.02
N GLY A 52 -7.77 9.42 21.66
CA GLY A 52 -6.62 10.23 22.07
C GLY A 52 -5.31 9.45 22.06
N PRO A 53 -4.16 10.13 22.27
CA PRO A 53 -2.85 9.52 22.28
C PRO A 53 -2.76 8.33 23.24
N ARG A 54 -2.40 7.15 22.73
CA ARG A 54 -2.28 5.88 23.47
C ARG A 54 -3.54 5.40 24.17
N VAL A 55 -4.71 5.91 23.78
CA VAL A 55 -6.01 5.42 24.26
C VAL A 55 -6.53 4.40 23.26
N TYR A 56 -6.02 3.17 23.36
CA TYR A 56 -6.35 2.07 22.45
C TYR A 56 -7.59 1.31 22.92
N ASP A 57 -8.56 1.13 22.02
CA ASP A 57 -9.77 0.34 22.25
C ASP A 57 -9.84 -0.83 21.26
N TRP A 58 -9.33 -1.99 21.70
CA TRP A 58 -9.26 -3.22 20.91
C TRP A 58 -10.53 -4.09 20.99
N SER A 59 -11.56 -3.63 21.70
CA SER A 59 -12.70 -4.47 22.12
C SER A 59 -13.47 -5.10 20.97
N ALA A 60 -13.78 -4.34 19.91
CA ALA A 60 -14.50 -4.85 18.74
C ALA A 60 -13.63 -5.78 17.88
N TYR A 61 -12.34 -5.47 17.73
CA TYR A 61 -11.41 -6.31 17.00
C TYR A 61 -11.17 -7.66 17.68
N LYS A 62 -11.13 -7.71 19.02
CA LYS A 62 -11.07 -8.99 19.76
C LYS A 62 -12.28 -9.87 19.46
N GLN A 63 -13.49 -9.32 19.52
CA GLN A 63 -14.71 -10.07 19.19
C GLN A 63 -14.70 -10.59 17.74
N LEU A 64 -14.21 -9.77 16.80
CA LEU A 64 -14.05 -10.19 15.41
C LEU A 64 -13.04 -11.34 15.28
N PHE A 65 -11.89 -11.24 15.96
CA PHE A 65 -10.82 -12.24 15.86
C PHE A 65 -11.21 -13.55 16.57
N GLU A 66 -11.98 -13.48 17.66
CA GLU A 66 -12.64 -14.62 18.28
C GLU A 66 -13.55 -15.33 17.28
N LEU A 67 -14.39 -14.58 16.56
CA LEU A 67 -15.28 -15.16 15.55
C LEU A 67 -14.50 -15.86 14.42
N VAL A 68 -13.43 -15.25 13.92
CA VAL A 68 -12.55 -15.84 12.90
C VAL A 68 -11.87 -17.10 13.42
N HIS A 69 -11.39 -17.07 14.68
CA HIS A 69 -10.77 -18.21 15.32
C HIS A 69 -11.75 -19.37 15.50
N GLU A 70 -12.97 -19.10 15.99
CA GLU A 70 -14.05 -20.08 16.12
C GLU A 70 -14.43 -20.74 14.79
N ALA A 71 -14.36 -19.98 13.69
CA ALA A 71 -14.58 -20.50 12.35
C ALA A 71 -13.45 -21.41 11.84
N GLY A 72 -12.31 -21.46 12.53
CA GLY A 72 -11.13 -22.23 12.12
C GLY A 72 -10.35 -21.62 10.96
N LEU A 73 -10.52 -20.31 10.73
CA LEU A 73 -9.86 -19.57 9.66
C LEU A 73 -8.59 -18.87 10.17
N LYS A 74 -7.59 -18.73 9.30
CA LYS A 74 -6.44 -17.86 9.55
C LYS A 74 -6.81 -16.39 9.35
N LEU A 75 -5.98 -15.50 9.87
CA LEU A 75 -6.17 -14.06 9.81
C LEU A 75 -4.90 -13.34 9.34
N GLN A 76 -5.05 -12.48 8.34
CA GLN A 76 -4.09 -11.47 7.95
C GLN A 76 -4.58 -10.12 8.46
N ALA A 77 -3.80 -9.44 9.28
CA ALA A 77 -4.19 -8.17 9.90
C ALA A 77 -3.42 -7.02 9.26
N ILE A 78 -4.12 -6.02 8.73
CA ILE A 78 -3.52 -4.83 8.14
C ILE A 78 -3.41 -3.75 9.23
N MET A 79 -2.21 -3.23 9.47
CA MET A 79 -2.01 -2.04 10.31
C MET A 79 -2.40 -0.81 9.48
N SER A 80 -3.71 -0.51 9.46
CA SER A 80 -4.30 0.48 8.57
C SER A 80 -4.15 1.89 9.15
N PHE A 81 -2.96 2.48 9.00
CA PHE A 81 -2.60 3.86 9.39
C PHE A 81 -3.13 4.95 8.45
N HIS A 82 -4.17 4.63 7.67
CA HIS A 82 -4.71 5.48 6.62
C HIS A 82 -6.24 5.57 6.75
N GLN A 83 -6.82 6.53 6.04
CA GLN A 83 -8.27 6.67 5.93
C GLN A 83 -8.89 5.58 5.05
N CYS A 84 -10.00 5.00 5.50
CA CYS A 84 -10.97 4.31 4.62
C CYS A 84 -11.91 5.35 4.03
N GLY A 85 -12.15 5.35 2.72
CA GLY A 85 -12.98 6.36 2.06
C GLY A 85 -12.18 7.28 1.17
N GLY A 86 -12.71 7.55 -0.03
CA GLY A 86 -12.09 8.45 -1.02
C GLY A 86 -11.57 7.73 -2.26
N ASN A 87 -11.50 6.39 -2.24
CA ASN A 87 -11.07 5.56 -3.37
C ASN A 87 -12.23 4.73 -3.95
N VAL A 88 -12.00 4.13 -5.13
CA VAL A 88 -12.98 3.24 -5.79
C VAL A 88 -13.36 2.09 -4.87
N GLY A 89 -14.66 1.95 -4.58
CA GLY A 89 -15.18 0.84 -3.79
C GLY A 89 -15.30 1.12 -2.29
N ASP A 90 -14.84 2.29 -1.81
CA ASP A 90 -15.01 2.66 -0.41
C ASP A 90 -16.43 3.16 -0.14
N VAL A 91 -17.24 2.32 0.52
CA VAL A 91 -18.59 2.66 0.98
C VAL A 91 -18.63 3.16 2.42
N VAL A 92 -17.49 3.11 3.10
CA VAL A 92 -17.31 3.45 4.52
C VAL A 92 -16.29 4.58 4.63
N ASN A 93 -16.53 5.53 5.52
CA ASN A 93 -15.60 6.61 5.81
C ASN A 93 -15.05 6.47 7.24
N ILE A 94 -13.76 6.13 7.36
CA ILE A 94 -13.05 6.00 8.63
C ILE A 94 -11.77 6.83 8.49
N PRO A 95 -11.74 8.08 8.95
CA PRO A 95 -10.53 8.92 8.89
C PRO A 95 -9.46 8.41 9.86
N ILE A 96 -8.23 8.91 9.71
CA ILE A 96 -7.20 8.80 10.76
C ILE A 96 -7.68 9.51 12.06
N PRO A 97 -7.08 9.24 13.24
CA PRO A 97 -7.58 9.77 14.51
C PRO A 97 -7.78 11.28 14.50
N GLN A 98 -8.89 11.75 15.08
CA GLN A 98 -9.23 13.17 15.07
C GLN A 98 -8.15 14.03 15.74
N TRP A 99 -7.57 13.57 16.86
CA TRP A 99 -6.50 14.28 17.57
C TRP A 99 -5.22 14.46 16.72
N VAL A 100 -4.97 13.60 15.73
CA VAL A 100 -3.88 13.75 14.75
C VAL A 100 -4.25 14.82 13.72
N ARG A 101 -5.50 14.79 13.24
CA ARG A 101 -6.02 15.78 12.28
C ARG A 101 -6.04 17.19 12.89
N ASP A 102 -6.27 17.30 14.20
CA ASP A 102 -6.23 18.56 14.92
C ASP A 102 -4.81 19.17 14.93
N VAL A 103 -3.74 18.36 14.93
CA VAL A 103 -2.37 18.85 14.69
C VAL A 103 -2.27 19.48 13.31
N GLY A 104 -2.89 18.84 12.30
CA GLY A 104 -2.94 19.31 10.92
C GLY A 104 -3.67 20.65 10.73
N ALA A 105 -4.54 21.04 11.66
CA ALA A 105 -5.16 22.37 11.65
C ALA A 105 -4.14 23.49 11.95
N SER A 106 -3.14 23.18 12.78
CA SER A 106 -2.04 24.12 13.10
C SER A 106 -0.83 23.97 12.16
N ASP A 107 -0.59 22.77 11.68
CA ASP A 107 0.48 22.45 10.74
C ASP A 107 -0.05 21.61 9.57
N PRO A 108 -0.58 22.24 8.50
CA PRO A 108 -1.16 21.50 7.38
C PRO A 108 -0.12 20.69 6.58
N ASP A 109 1.18 20.94 6.80
CA ASP A 109 2.27 20.23 6.14
C ASP A 109 2.54 18.84 6.74
N ILE A 110 1.77 18.40 7.75
CA ILE A 110 1.78 16.98 8.15
C ILE A 110 1.14 16.06 7.10
N PHE A 111 0.48 16.62 6.10
CA PHE A 111 -0.20 15.91 5.04
C PHE A 111 0.54 16.04 3.71
N TYR A 112 0.47 14.97 2.91
CA TYR A 112 0.94 15.00 1.52
C TYR A 112 0.26 16.14 0.75
N THR A 113 1.06 16.88 -0.02
CA THR A 113 0.62 18.13 -0.66
C THR A 113 1.03 18.17 -2.13
N ASP A 114 0.10 18.56 -2.99
CA ASP A 114 0.31 18.75 -4.42
C ASP A 114 0.89 20.14 -4.75
N GLN A 115 1.21 20.39 -6.02
CA GLN A 115 1.79 21.68 -6.46
C GLN A 115 0.84 22.89 -6.27
N HIS A 116 -0.45 22.64 -6.08
CA HIS A 116 -1.48 23.65 -5.87
C HIS A 116 -1.72 23.95 -4.39
N GLY A 117 -1.03 23.24 -3.48
CA GLY A 117 -1.19 23.36 -2.03
C GLY A 117 -2.36 22.56 -1.47
N THR A 118 -3.00 21.70 -2.27
CA THR A 118 -4.08 20.81 -1.82
C THR A 118 -3.52 19.76 -0.86
N ARG A 119 -4.18 19.58 0.28
CA ARG A 119 -3.76 18.64 1.33
C ARG A 119 -4.53 17.34 1.20
N ASN A 120 -3.83 16.21 0.99
CA ASN A 120 -4.45 14.90 1.09
C ASN A 120 -4.42 14.42 2.56
N ILE A 121 -5.59 14.35 3.18
CA ILE A 121 -5.75 14.07 4.61
C ILE A 121 -5.82 12.57 4.95
N GLU A 122 -5.62 11.69 3.97
CA GLU A 122 -5.80 10.23 4.14
C GLU A 122 -4.62 9.59 4.89
N TYR A 123 -3.43 10.20 4.84
CA TYR A 123 -2.20 9.67 5.42
C TYR A 123 -1.20 10.80 5.76
N LEU A 124 -0.32 10.58 6.73
CA LEU A 124 0.71 11.54 7.12
C LEU A 124 1.89 11.52 6.13
N THR A 125 2.39 12.67 5.71
CA THR A 125 3.56 12.72 4.80
C THR A 125 4.76 12.01 5.43
N LEU A 126 5.53 11.25 4.64
CA LEU A 126 6.78 10.66 5.13
C LEU A 126 7.79 11.72 5.62
N GLY A 127 7.60 12.98 5.24
CA GLY A 127 8.38 14.11 5.76
C GLY A 127 8.27 14.32 7.28
N VAL A 128 7.21 13.79 7.92
CA VAL A 128 7.02 13.87 9.38
C VAL A 128 7.34 12.58 10.14
N ASP A 129 7.91 11.57 9.47
CA ASP A 129 8.26 10.28 10.08
C ASP A 129 9.03 10.41 11.41
N ASP A 130 10.00 11.32 11.44
CA ASP A 130 10.89 11.57 12.59
C ASP A 130 10.59 12.90 13.31
N GLN A 131 9.56 13.63 12.90
CA GLN A 131 9.23 14.94 13.47
C GLN A 131 8.34 14.77 14.70
N PRO A 132 8.73 15.22 15.91
CA PRO A 132 7.99 14.97 17.16
C PRO A 132 6.77 15.89 17.35
N LEU A 133 5.90 15.97 16.35
CA LEU A 133 4.78 16.92 16.25
C LEU A 133 3.53 16.44 16.98
N PHE A 134 3.39 15.14 17.21
CA PHE A 134 2.15 14.52 17.66
C PHE A 134 2.16 14.33 19.18
N HIS A 135 2.00 15.45 19.91
CA HIS A 135 2.12 15.50 21.37
C HIS A 135 3.46 14.94 21.88
N GLY A 136 4.56 15.32 21.21
CA GLY A 136 5.92 14.89 21.55
C GLY A 136 6.35 13.54 20.92
N ARG A 137 5.49 12.91 20.12
CA ARG A 137 5.81 11.69 19.35
C ARG A 137 5.97 12.00 17.85
N SER A 138 6.82 11.25 17.17
CA SER A 138 6.91 11.25 15.71
C SER A 138 5.91 10.28 15.06
N ALA A 139 5.65 10.39 13.76
CA ALA A 139 4.72 9.49 13.06
C ALA A 139 5.15 8.02 13.21
N VAL A 140 6.43 7.72 13.04
CA VAL A 140 6.97 6.35 13.22
C VAL A 140 6.76 5.85 14.64
N GLN A 141 6.89 6.71 15.66
CA GLN A 141 6.58 6.34 17.04
C GLN A 141 5.09 6.07 17.26
N LEU A 142 4.18 6.79 16.59
CA LEU A 142 2.75 6.48 16.62
C LEU A 142 2.49 5.07 16.08
N TYR A 143 3.05 4.76 14.91
CA TYR A 143 2.89 3.46 14.26
C TYR A 143 3.48 2.33 15.10
N THR A 144 4.66 2.55 15.69
CA THR A 144 5.34 1.59 16.56
C THR A 144 4.55 1.31 17.83
N ASP A 145 4.08 2.36 18.52
CA ASP A 145 3.28 2.23 19.73
C ASP A 145 1.96 1.48 19.44
N TYR A 146 1.33 1.75 18.29
CA TYR A 146 0.12 1.06 17.84
C TYR A 146 0.36 -0.43 17.61
N MET A 147 1.40 -0.79 16.84
CA MET A 147 1.75 -2.20 16.60
C MET A 147 2.12 -2.92 17.89
N ALA A 148 2.84 -2.27 18.81
CA ALA A 148 3.17 -2.84 20.12
C ALA A 148 1.91 -3.12 20.94
N SER A 149 0.98 -2.16 21.00
CA SER A 149 -0.32 -2.33 21.65
C SER A 149 -1.15 -3.45 21.01
N PHE A 150 -1.15 -3.56 19.67
CA PHE A 150 -1.79 -4.65 18.95
C PHE A 150 -1.23 -6.01 19.36
N ARG A 151 0.10 -6.18 19.31
CA ARG A 151 0.77 -7.41 19.71
C ARG A 151 0.38 -7.84 21.12
N ASP A 152 0.43 -6.91 22.07
CA ASP A 152 0.17 -7.21 23.48
C ASP A 152 -1.30 -7.60 23.71
N ASN A 153 -2.23 -6.93 23.03
CA ASN A 153 -3.66 -7.19 23.18
C ASN A 153 -4.15 -8.41 22.38
N MET A 154 -3.49 -8.75 21.28
CA MET A 154 -3.84 -9.86 20.39
C MET A 154 -2.93 -11.09 20.58
N LYS A 155 -2.16 -11.12 21.67
CA LYS A 155 -1.17 -12.17 21.96
C LYS A 155 -1.75 -13.58 21.89
N GLU A 156 -2.97 -13.78 22.37
CA GLU A 156 -3.65 -15.08 22.33
C GLU A 156 -3.85 -15.59 20.89
N PHE A 157 -4.23 -14.72 19.95
CA PHE A 157 -4.42 -15.06 18.54
C PHE A 157 -3.09 -15.26 17.80
N LEU A 158 -2.04 -14.53 18.20
CA LEU A 158 -0.67 -14.72 17.69
C LEU A 158 -0.09 -16.05 18.16
N ASP A 159 -0.22 -16.38 19.45
CA ASP A 159 0.31 -17.61 20.04
C ASP A 159 -0.46 -18.85 19.53
N ALA A 160 -1.77 -18.73 19.32
CA ALA A 160 -2.61 -19.77 18.72
C ALA A 160 -2.37 -19.97 17.22
N GLY A 161 -1.61 -19.09 16.56
CA GLY A 161 -1.36 -19.14 15.12
C GLY A 161 -2.57 -18.79 14.26
N VAL A 162 -3.53 -18.04 14.81
CA VAL A 162 -4.67 -17.50 14.08
C VAL A 162 -4.19 -16.36 13.19
N ILE A 163 -3.50 -15.38 13.77
CA ILE A 163 -2.85 -14.31 13.02
C ILE A 163 -1.57 -14.88 12.42
N VAL A 164 -1.48 -14.87 11.08
CA VAL A 164 -0.36 -15.44 10.34
C VAL A 164 0.44 -14.42 9.55
N ASP A 165 -0.14 -13.23 9.33
CA ASP A 165 0.46 -12.15 8.56
C ASP A 165 0.08 -10.79 9.16
N ILE A 166 1.04 -9.88 9.21
CA ILE A 166 0.86 -8.47 9.54
C ILE A 166 1.26 -7.65 8.33
N GLU A 167 0.27 -7.11 7.62
CA GLU A 167 0.52 -6.16 6.54
C GLU A 167 0.64 -4.75 7.13
N VAL A 168 1.80 -4.12 6.97
CA VAL A 168 2.03 -2.79 7.53
C VAL A 168 1.64 -1.74 6.49
N GLY A 169 0.63 -0.92 6.79
CA GLY A 169 0.18 0.14 5.90
C GLY A 169 1.20 1.29 5.83
N LEU A 170 1.62 1.67 4.62
CA LEU A 170 2.73 2.62 4.41
C LEU A 170 2.34 3.86 3.59
N GLY A 171 1.05 4.14 3.49
CA GLY A 171 0.54 5.21 2.64
C GLY A 171 -0.97 5.15 2.43
N PRO A 172 -1.50 5.94 1.47
CA PRO A 172 -2.91 5.89 1.07
C PRO A 172 -3.32 4.46 0.68
N ALA A 173 -4.50 4.03 1.13
CA ALA A 173 -5.01 2.66 1.00
C ALA A 173 -4.06 1.57 1.56
N GLY A 174 -3.14 1.94 2.46
CA GLY A 174 -2.15 1.04 3.04
C GLY A 174 -0.95 0.75 2.13
N GLU A 175 -0.93 1.29 0.93
CA GLU A 175 0.07 1.00 -0.09
C GLU A 175 1.32 1.88 0.09
N LEU A 176 2.51 1.33 -0.15
CA LEU A 176 3.76 2.11 -0.15
C LEU A 176 3.84 2.96 -1.42
N ARG A 177 3.19 4.13 -1.41
CA ARG A 177 3.19 5.10 -2.52
C ARG A 177 2.80 6.50 -2.06
N TYR A 178 2.92 7.45 -2.96
CA TYR A 178 2.29 8.77 -2.82
C TYR A 178 0.79 8.74 -3.24
N PRO A 179 -0.06 9.65 -2.73
CA PRO A 179 -1.46 9.76 -3.13
C PRO A 179 -1.59 10.54 -4.46
N SER A 180 -1.01 9.99 -5.53
CA SER A 180 -0.81 10.70 -6.80
C SER A 180 -1.99 10.66 -7.77
N TYR A 181 -2.98 9.81 -7.52
CA TYR A 181 -4.22 9.68 -8.30
C TYR A 181 -5.49 9.83 -7.44
N PRO A 182 -5.61 10.90 -6.62
CA PRO A 182 -6.73 11.07 -5.71
C PRO A 182 -8.01 11.40 -6.48
N GLN A 183 -8.96 10.47 -6.52
CA GLN A 183 -10.28 10.72 -7.14
C GLN A 183 -11.01 11.88 -6.48
N SER A 184 -10.83 12.03 -5.16
CA SER A 184 -11.35 13.13 -4.36
C SER A 184 -10.89 14.52 -4.82
N HIS A 185 -9.75 14.61 -5.52
CA HIS A 185 -9.22 15.87 -6.08
C HIS A 185 -9.39 15.96 -7.60
N GLY A 186 -10.28 15.14 -8.18
CA GLY A 186 -10.65 15.23 -9.60
C GLY A 186 -9.73 14.48 -10.56
N TRP A 187 -8.81 13.64 -10.07
CA TRP A 187 -8.12 12.69 -10.94
C TRP A 187 -9.10 11.65 -11.51
N SER A 188 -8.91 11.25 -12.75
CA SER A 188 -9.66 10.19 -13.40
C SER A 188 -8.74 9.32 -14.26
N PHE A 189 -8.96 8.00 -14.20
CA PHE A 189 -8.22 7.06 -15.04
C PHE A 189 -8.42 7.37 -16.53
N PRO A 190 -7.37 7.35 -17.37
CA PRO A 190 -5.97 6.99 -17.08
C PRO A 190 -5.04 8.21 -16.94
N GLY A 191 -5.42 9.28 -16.23
CA GLY A 191 -4.56 10.46 -16.05
C GLY A 191 -3.18 10.14 -15.45
N ILE A 192 -2.14 10.89 -15.81
CA ILE A 192 -0.76 10.66 -15.32
C ILE A 192 -0.60 10.83 -13.79
N GLY A 193 -1.46 11.62 -13.14
CA GLY A 193 -1.32 12.00 -11.73
C GLY A 193 -0.49 13.28 -11.51
N GLU A 194 -0.18 13.61 -10.27
CA GLU A 194 0.76 14.69 -9.92
C GLU A 194 1.78 14.25 -8.85
N PHE A 195 2.97 14.85 -8.86
CA PHE A 195 3.96 14.65 -7.80
C PHE A 195 3.46 15.25 -6.48
N ILE A 196 3.44 14.47 -5.41
CA ILE A 196 2.87 14.87 -4.12
C ILE A 196 3.97 15.05 -3.07
N CYS A 197 4.84 16.02 -3.30
CA CYS A 197 6.02 16.30 -2.47
C CYS A 197 6.12 17.77 -2.03
N TYR A 198 5.02 18.52 -2.07
CA TYR A 198 5.02 19.97 -1.85
C TYR A 198 4.71 20.36 -0.40
N ASP A 199 4.72 19.44 0.56
CA ASP A 199 4.71 19.82 1.97
C ASP A 199 6.06 20.43 2.37
N LYS A 200 6.08 21.30 3.39
CA LYS A 200 7.30 22.01 3.78
C LYS A 200 8.46 21.09 4.18
N TYR A 201 8.18 19.87 4.67
CA TYR A 201 9.19 18.92 5.13
C TYR A 201 9.92 18.29 3.95
N LEU A 202 9.17 17.78 2.97
CA LEU A 202 9.74 17.23 1.74
C LEU A 202 10.41 18.30 0.86
N GLN A 203 9.86 19.52 0.82
CA GLN A 203 10.53 20.64 0.18
C GLN A 203 11.89 20.95 0.81
N ALA A 204 11.99 20.95 2.14
CA ALA A 204 13.24 21.19 2.84
C ALA A 204 14.25 20.03 2.61
N ASP A 205 13.79 18.78 2.65
CA ASP A 205 14.61 17.60 2.36
C ASP A 205 15.20 17.64 0.94
N PHE A 206 14.37 17.96 -0.07
CA PHE A 206 14.85 18.09 -1.44
C PHE A 206 15.88 19.20 -1.61
N LYS A 207 15.63 20.38 -1.04
CA LYS A 207 16.58 21.52 -1.10
C LYS A 207 17.93 21.15 -0.47
N ALA A 208 17.92 20.44 0.66
CA ALA A 208 19.13 19.95 1.30
C ALA A 208 19.86 18.93 0.41
N ALA A 209 19.13 17.96 -0.16
CA ALA A 209 19.70 16.95 -1.05
C ALA A 209 20.30 17.57 -2.32
N ALA A 210 19.64 18.55 -2.92
CA ALA A 210 20.10 19.27 -4.11
C ALA A 210 21.38 20.09 -3.83
N ALA A 211 21.42 20.80 -2.69
CA ALA A 211 22.62 21.52 -2.26
C ALA A 211 23.81 20.60 -2.03
N MET A 212 23.60 19.39 -1.49
CA MET A 212 24.67 18.41 -1.24
C MET A 212 25.34 17.90 -2.52
N VAL A 213 24.63 17.87 -3.65
CA VAL A 213 25.19 17.48 -4.95
C VAL A 213 25.68 18.68 -5.77
N GLY A 214 25.80 19.85 -5.15
CA GLY A 214 26.32 21.07 -5.80
C GLY A 214 25.31 21.82 -6.66
N HIS A 215 24.02 21.49 -6.55
CA HIS A 215 22.94 22.11 -7.32
C HIS A 215 21.85 22.72 -6.43
N PRO A 216 22.18 23.69 -5.56
CA PRO A 216 21.20 24.35 -4.68
C PRO A 216 20.09 25.09 -5.45
N GLU A 217 20.30 25.36 -6.74
CA GLU A 217 19.34 26.00 -7.65
C GLU A 217 18.26 25.04 -8.18
N TRP A 218 18.41 23.73 -8.02
CA TRP A 218 17.42 22.77 -8.50
C TRP A 218 16.12 22.87 -7.71
N GLU A 219 15.01 22.86 -8.46
CA GLU A 219 13.65 22.85 -7.94
C GLU A 219 12.90 21.60 -8.42
N PHE A 220 11.71 21.39 -7.88
CA PHE A 220 10.76 20.39 -8.38
C PHE A 220 10.35 20.68 -9.83
N PRO A 221 9.99 19.64 -10.61
CA PRO A 221 9.59 19.80 -12.00
C PRO A 221 8.25 20.55 -12.09
N ARG A 222 8.30 21.77 -12.66
CA ARG A 222 7.11 22.61 -12.92
C ARG A 222 6.43 22.29 -14.27
N ASP A 223 7.04 21.39 -15.05
CA ASP A 223 6.63 21.03 -16.41
C ASP A 223 6.04 19.60 -16.50
N ALA A 224 5.66 19.05 -15.34
CA ALA A 224 5.04 17.74 -15.15
C ALA A 224 3.53 17.69 -15.46
N GLY A 225 2.89 18.83 -15.73
CA GLY A 225 1.47 18.89 -16.04
C GLY A 225 0.57 18.74 -14.81
N THR A 226 -0.64 18.23 -15.04
CA THR A 226 -1.69 18.06 -14.02
C THR A 226 -2.26 16.64 -14.01
N TYR A 227 -3.07 16.32 -13.00
CA TYR A 227 -3.62 14.98 -12.75
C TYR A 227 -4.12 14.23 -13.99
N ASN A 228 -4.85 14.90 -14.88
CA ASN A 228 -5.55 14.29 -16.02
C ASN A 228 -4.86 14.51 -17.37
N ASP A 229 -3.63 15.04 -17.39
CA ASP A 229 -2.85 15.11 -18.62
C ASP A 229 -2.45 13.71 -19.11
N THR A 230 -2.06 13.61 -20.38
CA THR A 230 -1.34 12.45 -20.91
C THR A 230 0.15 12.80 -21.00
N PRO A 231 1.07 11.81 -21.04
CA PRO A 231 2.50 12.08 -21.06
C PRO A 231 2.93 13.08 -22.15
N GLN A 232 2.34 12.98 -23.35
CA GLN A 232 2.64 13.83 -24.50
C GLN A 232 2.23 15.29 -24.33
N ARG A 233 1.36 15.61 -23.36
CA ARG A 233 0.93 16.98 -23.04
C ARG A 233 1.90 17.72 -22.12
N THR A 234 2.90 17.03 -21.58
CA THR A 234 3.83 17.55 -20.59
C THR A 234 5.24 17.61 -21.17
N ARG A 235 6.06 18.60 -20.81
CA ARG A 235 7.47 18.58 -21.22
C ARG A 235 8.29 17.60 -20.38
N PHE A 236 7.81 17.27 -19.18
CA PHE A 236 8.46 16.29 -18.33
C PHE A 236 8.34 14.87 -18.86
N PHE A 237 7.14 14.38 -19.21
CA PHE A 237 6.91 12.97 -19.55
C PHE A 237 6.79 12.66 -21.05
N VAL A 238 6.85 13.66 -21.93
CA VAL A 238 6.93 13.41 -23.38
C VAL A 238 8.20 12.61 -23.70
N ASP A 239 8.20 11.91 -24.83
CA ASP A 239 9.39 11.21 -25.29
C ASP A 239 10.59 12.17 -25.39
N ASN A 240 11.75 11.75 -24.87
CA ASN A 240 12.93 12.60 -24.66
C ASN A 240 12.70 13.85 -23.78
N GLY A 241 11.69 13.83 -22.91
CA GLY A 241 11.33 14.92 -22.01
C GLY A 241 12.30 15.13 -20.84
N THR A 242 11.97 16.09 -19.97
CA THR A 242 12.88 16.51 -18.88
C THR A 242 13.09 15.44 -17.80
N TYR A 243 12.26 14.39 -17.73
CA TYR A 243 12.51 13.21 -16.90
C TYR A 243 13.85 12.50 -17.18
N LEU A 244 14.40 12.65 -18.40
CA LEU A 244 15.72 12.12 -18.79
C LEU A 244 16.86 13.11 -18.62
N THR A 245 16.62 14.33 -18.13
CA THR A 245 17.71 15.26 -17.79
C THR A 245 18.41 14.83 -16.51
N GLU A 246 19.57 15.41 -16.21
CA GLU A 246 20.26 15.18 -14.94
C GLU A 246 19.39 15.58 -13.73
N GLN A 247 18.82 16.77 -13.76
CA GLN A 247 17.90 17.25 -12.72
C GLN A 247 16.65 16.35 -12.60
N GLY A 248 16.07 15.93 -13.74
CA GLY A 248 14.92 15.02 -13.76
C GLY A 248 15.24 13.69 -13.08
N ARG A 249 16.34 13.03 -13.49
CA ARG A 249 16.79 11.77 -12.87
C ARG A 249 17.10 11.94 -11.38
N PHE A 250 17.71 13.05 -10.99
CA PHE A 250 17.98 13.36 -9.58
C PHE A 250 16.68 13.48 -8.78
N PHE A 251 15.73 14.26 -9.27
CA PHE A 251 14.42 14.42 -8.62
C PHE A 251 13.68 13.09 -8.49
N LEU A 252 13.61 12.28 -9.56
CA LEU A 252 12.94 10.99 -9.54
C LEU A 252 13.62 9.98 -8.62
N ALA A 253 14.96 10.00 -8.55
CA ALA A 253 15.71 9.20 -7.59
C ALA A 253 15.43 9.63 -6.15
N TRP A 254 15.45 10.94 -5.86
CA TRP A 254 15.11 11.48 -4.55
C TRP A 254 13.69 11.07 -4.12
N TYR A 255 12.70 11.30 -4.97
CA TYR A 255 11.29 11.06 -4.70
C TYR A 255 11.02 9.56 -4.45
N SER A 256 11.50 8.67 -5.33
CA SER A 256 11.34 7.22 -5.14
C SER A 256 12.14 6.66 -3.96
N ASN A 257 13.34 7.16 -3.69
CA ASN A 257 14.14 6.73 -2.54
C ASN A 257 13.50 7.09 -1.22
N ASN A 258 12.74 8.19 -1.15
CA ASN A 258 12.05 8.59 0.07
C ASN A 258 10.94 7.61 0.46
N LEU A 259 10.21 7.01 -0.49
CA LEU A 259 9.33 5.87 -0.18
C LEU A 259 10.10 4.65 0.32
N ILE A 260 11.22 4.31 -0.32
CA ILE A 260 12.04 3.17 0.13
C ILE A 260 12.48 3.37 1.57
N LYS A 261 13.01 4.54 1.93
CA LYS A 261 13.42 4.88 3.30
C LYS A 261 12.25 4.86 4.29
N HIS A 262 11.08 5.34 3.88
CA HIS A 262 9.86 5.32 4.69
C HIS A 262 9.46 3.89 5.07
N GLY A 263 9.28 3.03 4.06
CA GLY A 263 8.96 1.62 4.28
C GLY A 263 10.03 0.89 5.07
N ASP A 264 11.30 1.18 4.79
CA ASP A 264 12.45 0.59 5.47
C ASP A 264 12.48 0.88 6.98
N LYS A 265 12.18 2.12 7.36
CA LYS A 265 12.18 2.57 8.74
C LYS A 265 11.02 1.98 9.53
N ILE A 266 9.81 2.00 8.97
CA ILE A 266 8.62 1.49 9.66
C ILE A 266 8.68 -0.02 9.78
N LEU A 267 9.18 -0.73 8.76
CA LEU A 267 9.38 -2.18 8.85
C LEU A 267 10.44 -2.59 9.88
N ASP A 268 11.47 -1.75 10.09
CA ASP A 268 12.45 -1.99 11.16
C ASP A 268 11.77 -2.02 12.53
N GLU A 269 10.86 -1.08 12.78
CA GLU A 269 10.07 -1.03 14.01
C GLU A 269 9.04 -2.15 14.09
N ALA A 270 8.34 -2.48 13.00
CA ALA A 270 7.43 -3.62 12.95
C ALA A 270 8.16 -4.93 13.26
N ASN A 271 9.37 -5.12 12.72
CA ASN A 271 10.20 -6.30 12.99
C ASN A 271 10.57 -6.40 14.48
N LYS A 272 10.97 -5.29 15.12
CA LYS A 272 11.24 -5.24 16.57
C LYS A 272 10.00 -5.58 17.38
N VAL A 273 8.83 -5.05 17.00
CA VAL A 273 7.57 -5.30 17.70
C VAL A 273 7.21 -6.78 17.63
N PHE A 274 7.18 -7.38 16.45
CA PHE A 274 6.70 -8.74 16.23
C PHE A 274 7.80 -9.81 16.33
N LEU A 275 9.00 -9.45 16.78
CA LEU A 275 10.13 -10.36 16.93
C LEU A 275 9.74 -11.58 17.77
N GLY A 276 10.00 -12.77 17.24
CA GLY A 276 9.71 -14.04 17.93
C GLY A 276 8.30 -14.58 17.73
N HIS A 277 7.39 -13.81 17.12
CA HIS A 277 6.08 -14.33 16.71
C HIS A 277 6.17 -15.05 15.35
N ARG A 278 5.30 -16.04 15.15
CA ARG A 278 5.23 -16.82 13.90
C ARG A 278 4.33 -16.14 12.86
N VAL A 279 4.65 -14.89 12.56
CA VAL A 279 3.92 -14.07 11.59
C VAL A 279 4.85 -13.65 10.45
N GLN A 280 4.29 -13.50 9.26
CA GLN A 280 4.95 -12.87 8.13
C GLN A 280 4.66 -11.37 8.17
N LEU A 281 5.69 -10.52 8.08
CA LEU A 281 5.47 -9.10 7.80
C LEU A 281 5.29 -8.92 6.29
N ALA A 282 4.34 -8.09 5.89
CA ALA A 282 4.05 -7.77 4.50
C ALA A 282 3.95 -6.26 4.30
N ILE A 283 4.19 -5.83 3.07
CA ILE A 283 3.77 -4.51 2.59
C ILE A 283 2.96 -4.66 1.32
N LYS A 284 2.13 -3.65 1.04
CA LYS A 284 1.35 -3.59 -0.20
C LYS A 284 1.97 -2.63 -1.21
N ILE A 285 2.11 -3.10 -2.45
CA ILE A 285 2.54 -2.30 -3.60
C ILE A 285 1.39 -2.22 -4.60
N SER A 286 1.07 -1.00 -5.03
CA SER A 286 -0.04 -0.74 -5.96
C SER A 286 0.33 -1.08 -7.40
N GLY A 287 -0.59 -1.71 -8.13
CA GLY A 287 -0.46 -2.02 -9.56
C GLY A 287 -0.80 -0.83 -10.45
N ILE A 288 0.15 0.07 -10.65
CA ILE A 288 -0.01 1.24 -11.51
C ILE A 288 0.25 0.85 -12.97
N HIS A 289 -0.77 0.26 -13.60
CA HIS A 289 -0.62 -0.39 -14.90
C HIS A 289 -0.80 0.54 -16.11
N TRP A 290 -1.36 1.75 -15.94
CA TRP A 290 -1.54 2.71 -17.03
C TRP A 290 -0.26 3.50 -17.31
N TRP A 291 -0.05 3.87 -18.56
CA TRP A 291 1.20 4.41 -19.11
C TRP A 291 2.44 3.49 -19.02
N TYR A 292 2.29 2.24 -18.57
CA TYR A 292 3.39 1.27 -18.54
C TYR A 292 3.97 0.99 -19.95
N LYS A 293 3.15 1.10 -21.01
CA LYS A 293 3.62 0.86 -22.41
C LYS A 293 4.37 2.05 -23.03
N VAL A 294 4.50 3.19 -22.35
CA VAL A 294 5.22 4.35 -22.87
C VAL A 294 6.53 4.57 -22.12
N PRO A 295 7.58 5.13 -22.77
CA PRO A 295 8.92 5.21 -22.19
C PRO A 295 9.01 5.88 -20.82
N SER A 296 8.14 6.85 -20.52
CA SER A 296 8.19 7.62 -19.29
C SER A 296 7.54 6.95 -18.09
N HIS A 297 6.72 5.90 -18.29
CA HIS A 297 6.00 5.20 -17.21
C HIS A 297 5.33 6.19 -16.23
N ALA A 298 4.73 7.27 -16.77
CA ALA A 298 4.48 8.51 -16.03
C ALA A 298 3.74 8.31 -14.70
N ALA A 299 2.71 7.46 -14.70
CA ALA A 299 1.93 7.21 -13.50
C ALA A 299 2.70 6.42 -12.42
N GLU A 300 3.53 5.45 -12.79
CA GLU A 300 4.39 4.73 -11.85
C GLU A 300 5.37 5.72 -11.18
N VAL A 301 6.02 6.53 -12.00
CA VAL A 301 7.02 7.52 -11.56
C VAL A 301 6.40 8.55 -10.61
N ILE A 302 5.20 9.04 -10.92
CA ILE A 302 4.44 9.97 -10.09
C ILE A 302 3.93 9.32 -8.79
N ALA A 303 3.55 8.03 -8.82
CA ALA A 303 3.24 7.26 -7.62
C ALA A 303 4.47 6.99 -6.74
N GLY A 304 5.67 7.25 -7.26
CA GLY A 304 6.95 7.11 -6.57
C GLY A 304 7.71 5.82 -6.91
N TYR A 305 7.18 5.01 -7.84
CA TYR A 305 7.90 3.87 -8.41
C TYR A 305 8.70 4.36 -9.62
N TYR A 306 10.00 4.60 -9.43
CA TYR A 306 10.86 5.06 -10.52
C TYR A 306 11.21 3.89 -11.46
N ASN A 307 10.22 3.35 -12.15
CA ASN A 307 10.32 2.26 -13.10
C ASN A 307 10.44 2.84 -14.52
N LEU A 308 11.39 2.34 -15.30
CA LEU A 308 11.57 2.64 -16.72
C LEU A 308 12.03 1.37 -17.42
N HIS A 309 12.04 1.36 -18.76
CA HIS A 309 12.52 0.21 -19.54
C HIS A 309 13.93 -0.28 -19.14
N ASP A 310 14.84 0.64 -18.81
CA ASP A 310 16.22 0.35 -18.42
C ASP A 310 16.47 0.44 -16.90
N ARG A 311 15.43 0.67 -16.10
CA ARG A 311 15.51 0.80 -14.64
C ARG A 311 14.35 0.08 -13.96
N ASP A 312 14.64 -1.05 -13.33
CA ASP A 312 13.66 -1.75 -12.50
C ASP A 312 13.35 -0.94 -11.23
N GLY A 313 12.15 -0.36 -11.16
CA GLY A 313 11.67 0.44 -10.04
C GLY A 313 11.21 -0.39 -8.82
N TYR A 314 10.90 -1.67 -9.02
CA TYR A 314 10.31 -2.54 -8.01
C TYR A 314 11.34 -3.39 -7.28
N ARG A 315 12.41 -3.79 -7.97
CA ARG A 315 13.48 -4.59 -7.36
C ARG A 315 14.24 -3.89 -6.23
N PRO A 316 14.47 -2.55 -6.24
CA PRO A 316 15.00 -1.84 -5.08
C PRO A 316 14.09 -1.94 -3.84
N ILE A 317 12.76 -1.89 -4.03
CA ILE A 317 11.78 -2.11 -2.96
C ILE A 317 11.91 -3.55 -2.45
N ALA A 318 11.91 -4.54 -3.34
CA ALA A 318 12.11 -5.94 -2.94
C ALA A 318 13.43 -6.17 -2.18
N ARG A 319 14.51 -5.52 -2.59
CA ARG A 319 15.79 -5.59 -1.89
C ARG A 319 15.72 -4.98 -0.49
N MET A 320 15.00 -3.88 -0.32
CA MET A 320 14.75 -3.30 0.99
C MET A 320 14.01 -4.30 1.90
N LEU A 321 12.94 -4.93 1.40
CA LEU A 321 12.16 -5.92 2.16
C LEU A 321 12.97 -7.15 2.61
N LYS A 322 13.99 -7.53 1.83
CA LYS A 322 14.84 -8.68 2.12
C LYS A 322 15.48 -8.61 3.51
N ARG A 323 15.91 -7.43 3.97
CA ARG A 323 16.55 -7.28 5.28
C ARG A 323 15.57 -7.46 6.45
N HIS A 324 14.29 -7.25 6.20
CA HIS A 324 13.21 -7.38 7.18
C HIS A 324 12.56 -8.77 7.17
N HIS A 325 13.00 -9.65 6.26
CA HIS A 325 12.32 -10.91 5.95
C HIS A 325 10.82 -10.70 5.60
N ALA A 326 10.49 -9.53 5.05
CA ALA A 326 9.14 -9.15 4.69
C ALA A 326 8.75 -9.73 3.33
N SER A 327 7.45 -9.94 3.12
CA SER A 327 6.83 -10.32 1.86
C SER A 327 6.33 -9.08 1.13
N LEU A 328 6.09 -9.23 -0.18
CA LEU A 328 5.48 -8.20 -0.99
C LEU A 328 4.10 -8.69 -1.43
N ASN A 329 3.06 -7.94 -1.09
CA ASN A 329 1.70 -8.12 -1.56
C ASN A 329 1.42 -7.15 -2.73
N PHE A 330 1.00 -7.68 -3.88
CA PHE A 330 0.83 -6.90 -5.12
C PHE A 330 -0.58 -7.03 -5.71
N THR A 331 -1.12 -5.96 -6.29
CA THR A 331 -2.48 -5.94 -6.87
C THR A 331 -2.50 -6.22 -8.39
N CYS A 332 -3.67 -6.11 -9.05
CA CYS A 332 -3.89 -6.31 -10.50
C CYS A 332 -3.76 -7.74 -11.03
N THR A 333 -3.77 -8.73 -10.15
CA THR A 333 -3.48 -10.14 -10.52
C THR A 333 -4.56 -10.80 -11.38
N GLU A 334 -5.74 -10.20 -11.47
CA GLU A 334 -6.88 -10.63 -12.26
C GLU A 334 -6.97 -10.00 -13.65
N MET A 335 -6.26 -8.89 -13.87
CA MET A 335 -6.39 -8.06 -15.06
C MET A 335 -5.67 -8.66 -16.27
N ARG A 336 -6.27 -8.46 -17.45
CA ARG A 336 -5.60 -8.66 -18.74
C ARG A 336 -5.44 -7.37 -19.52
N ASP A 337 -4.41 -7.31 -20.34
CA ASP A 337 -4.12 -6.21 -21.25
C ASP A 337 -5.29 -5.94 -22.21
N SER A 338 -5.92 -7.01 -22.68
CA SER A 338 -7.06 -6.95 -23.60
C SER A 338 -8.32 -6.32 -22.99
N GLU A 339 -8.40 -6.22 -21.66
CA GLU A 339 -9.53 -5.61 -20.94
C GLU A 339 -9.35 -4.09 -20.79
N GLN A 340 -8.16 -3.56 -21.12
CA GLN A 340 -7.80 -2.16 -20.90
C GLN A 340 -8.08 -1.31 -22.13
N SER A 341 -8.42 -0.04 -21.91
CA SER A 341 -8.57 0.89 -23.04
C SER A 341 -7.21 1.14 -23.70
N SER A 342 -7.18 1.16 -25.03
CA SER A 342 -5.93 1.40 -25.79
C SER A 342 -5.30 2.77 -25.47
N GLN A 343 -6.13 3.77 -25.14
CA GLN A 343 -5.69 5.11 -24.77
C GLN A 343 -4.91 5.15 -23.46
N ALA A 344 -5.13 4.18 -22.55
CA ALA A 344 -4.43 4.13 -21.27
C ALA A 344 -2.98 3.67 -21.38
N MET A 345 -2.55 3.14 -22.55
CA MET A 345 -1.21 2.55 -22.74
C MET A 345 -0.85 1.57 -21.61
N SER A 346 -1.84 0.75 -21.27
CA SER A 346 -1.87 -0.06 -20.06
C SER A 346 -1.31 -1.47 -20.27
N ALA A 347 -0.53 -1.99 -19.31
CA ALA A 347 0.09 -3.33 -19.36
C ALA A 347 0.07 -4.07 -18.00
N PRO A 348 -1.11 -4.39 -17.43
CA PRO A 348 -1.19 -5.10 -16.16
C PRO A 348 -0.48 -6.46 -16.19
N GLU A 349 -0.48 -7.19 -17.32
CA GLU A 349 0.11 -8.52 -17.37
C GLU A 349 1.64 -8.49 -17.28
N GLU A 350 2.28 -7.57 -17.98
CA GLU A 350 3.72 -7.36 -17.94
C GLU A 350 4.15 -6.77 -16.59
N LEU A 351 3.36 -5.84 -16.04
CA LEU A 351 3.63 -5.27 -14.72
C LEU A 351 3.64 -6.35 -13.63
N VAL A 352 2.61 -7.21 -13.58
CA VAL A 352 2.57 -8.34 -12.63
C VAL A 352 3.81 -9.24 -12.82
N GLN A 353 4.18 -9.56 -14.06
CA GLN A 353 5.39 -10.35 -14.31
C GLN A 353 6.65 -9.68 -13.80
N GLN A 354 6.81 -8.37 -14.00
CA GLN A 354 7.97 -7.61 -13.55
C GLN A 354 8.10 -7.66 -12.03
N VAL A 355 7.03 -7.29 -11.31
CA VAL A 355 7.04 -7.19 -9.84
C VAL A 355 7.26 -8.56 -9.20
N LEU A 356 6.56 -9.60 -9.67
CA LEU A 356 6.74 -10.95 -9.15
C LEU A 356 8.16 -11.47 -9.39
N SER A 357 8.69 -11.25 -10.60
CA SER A 357 10.06 -11.64 -10.92
C SER A 357 11.10 -10.87 -10.10
N ALA A 358 10.89 -9.58 -9.84
CA ALA A 358 11.76 -8.76 -9.01
C ALA A 358 11.84 -9.29 -7.57
N GLY A 359 10.69 -9.62 -6.99
CA GLY A 359 10.60 -10.17 -5.63
C GLY A 359 11.21 -11.57 -5.51
N TRP A 360 10.88 -12.49 -6.42
CA TRP A 360 11.49 -13.83 -6.42
C TRP A 360 13.01 -13.79 -6.63
N ARG A 361 13.53 -12.89 -7.46
CA ARG A 361 14.99 -12.69 -7.63
C ARG A 361 15.69 -12.20 -6.38
N GLU A 362 15.00 -11.45 -5.51
CA GLU A 362 15.55 -11.03 -4.22
C GLU A 362 15.32 -12.08 -3.11
N GLY A 363 14.53 -13.14 -3.40
CA GLY A 363 14.25 -14.26 -2.51
C GLY A 363 13.04 -14.05 -1.60
N LEU A 364 12.10 -13.18 -1.98
CA LEU A 364 10.93 -12.86 -1.19
C LEU A 364 9.77 -13.83 -1.43
N ASN A 365 8.91 -13.95 -0.41
CA ASN A 365 7.56 -14.44 -0.58
C ASN A 365 6.73 -13.37 -1.30
N MET A 366 6.04 -13.77 -2.37
CA MET A 366 5.16 -12.88 -3.14
C MET A 366 3.71 -13.29 -2.91
N ALA A 367 2.89 -12.37 -2.43
CA ALA A 367 1.44 -12.52 -2.34
C ALA A 367 0.76 -11.55 -3.31
N CYS A 368 -0.51 -11.81 -3.61
CA CYS A 368 -1.26 -10.94 -4.50
C CYS A 368 -2.72 -10.77 -4.13
N GLU A 369 -3.31 -9.70 -4.64
CA GLU A 369 -4.73 -9.39 -4.62
C GLU A 369 -5.26 -9.10 -6.03
N ASN A 370 -6.58 -9.26 -6.22
CA ASN A 370 -7.26 -8.62 -7.34
C ASN A 370 -7.53 -7.14 -7.04
N ALA A 371 -7.33 -6.26 -8.02
CA ALA A 371 -7.53 -4.82 -7.83
C ALA A 371 -9.02 -4.43 -7.87
N LEU A 372 -9.81 -5.08 -8.73
CA LEU A 372 -11.23 -4.79 -8.94
C LEU A 372 -12.12 -6.00 -8.62
N PRO A 373 -13.39 -5.79 -8.23
CA PRO A 373 -14.32 -6.88 -7.98
C PRO A 373 -14.61 -7.65 -9.27
N ARG A 374 -14.31 -8.95 -9.28
CA ARG A 374 -14.47 -9.83 -10.46
C ARG A 374 -15.00 -11.19 -10.05
N TYR A 375 -16.05 -11.65 -10.73
CA TYR A 375 -16.73 -12.91 -10.42
C TYR A 375 -16.72 -13.91 -11.58
N ASP A 376 -16.09 -13.55 -12.70
CA ASP A 376 -16.07 -14.33 -13.93
C ASP A 376 -14.90 -15.31 -14.00
N PRO A 377 -15.05 -16.45 -14.71
CA PRO A 377 -13.98 -17.42 -14.88
C PRO A 377 -12.72 -16.87 -15.56
N THR A 378 -12.82 -15.83 -16.38
CA THR A 378 -11.65 -15.23 -17.04
C THR A 378 -10.70 -14.63 -16.01
N ALA A 379 -11.22 -13.83 -15.07
CA ALA A 379 -10.45 -13.28 -13.95
C ALA A 379 -9.79 -14.38 -13.11
N TYR A 380 -10.57 -15.40 -12.70
CA TYR A 380 -10.03 -16.53 -11.92
C TYR A 380 -8.93 -17.28 -12.66
N ASN A 381 -9.08 -17.49 -13.97
CA ASN A 381 -8.04 -18.14 -14.78
C ASN A 381 -6.78 -17.28 -14.92
N THR A 382 -6.92 -15.94 -15.00
CA THR A 382 -5.77 -15.02 -14.97
C THR A 382 -5.05 -15.08 -13.63
N ILE A 383 -5.79 -15.09 -12.52
CA ILE A 383 -5.24 -15.26 -11.17
C ILE A 383 -4.48 -16.59 -11.09
N LEU A 384 -5.07 -17.71 -11.52
CA LEU A 384 -4.45 -19.03 -11.49
C LEU A 384 -3.14 -19.08 -12.29
N ARG A 385 -3.10 -18.43 -13.46
CA ARG A 385 -1.88 -18.30 -14.27
C ARG A 385 -0.79 -17.57 -13.49
N ASN A 386 -1.10 -16.45 -12.86
CA ASN A 386 -0.13 -15.64 -12.14
C ASN A 386 0.32 -16.30 -10.81
N VAL A 387 -0.58 -17.06 -10.17
CA VAL A 387 -0.32 -17.84 -8.94
C VAL A 387 0.73 -18.94 -9.17
N ARG A 388 0.76 -19.54 -10.36
CA ARG A 388 1.78 -20.51 -10.80
C ARG A 388 2.20 -20.22 -12.25
N PRO A 389 3.12 -19.28 -12.48
CA PRO A 389 3.49 -18.86 -13.83
C PRO A 389 3.99 -20.00 -14.73
N HIS A 390 4.60 -21.03 -14.14
CA HIS A 390 5.11 -22.21 -14.84
C HIS A 390 4.21 -23.45 -14.69
N GLY A 391 2.98 -23.27 -14.19
CA GLY A 391 2.00 -24.34 -14.03
C GLY A 391 2.30 -25.31 -12.86
N ILE A 392 1.74 -26.51 -12.94
CA ILE A 392 1.85 -27.54 -11.89
C ILE A 392 3.10 -28.38 -12.15
N ASN A 393 4.03 -28.40 -11.20
CA ASN A 393 5.08 -29.41 -11.14
C ASN A 393 4.54 -30.67 -10.45
N LYS A 394 4.47 -31.80 -11.17
CA LYS A 394 3.97 -33.08 -10.63
C LYS A 394 5.01 -33.82 -9.78
N SER A 395 6.28 -33.44 -9.87
CA SER A 395 7.41 -34.14 -9.27
C SER A 395 8.02 -33.39 -8.08
N GLY A 396 7.44 -32.26 -7.67
CA GLY A 396 7.96 -31.45 -6.57
C GLY A 396 7.32 -30.05 -6.51
N PRO A 397 7.86 -29.14 -5.70
CA PRO A 397 7.42 -27.75 -5.71
C PRO A 397 7.69 -27.09 -7.09
N PRO A 398 6.82 -26.18 -7.56
CA PRO A 398 7.12 -25.37 -8.74
C PRO A 398 8.29 -24.42 -8.44
N GLU A 399 9.01 -24.01 -9.49
CA GLU A 399 10.14 -23.05 -9.39
C GLU A 399 9.70 -21.73 -8.77
N HIS A 400 8.60 -21.17 -9.27
CA HIS A 400 7.96 -19.98 -8.75
C HIS A 400 6.48 -20.25 -8.45
N LYS A 401 6.02 -19.76 -7.30
CA LYS A 401 4.60 -19.74 -6.92
C LYS A 401 4.36 -18.55 -6.01
N LEU A 402 3.14 -18.03 -6.03
CA LEU A 402 2.70 -17.12 -4.98
C LEU A 402 2.62 -17.84 -3.63
N PHE A 403 2.91 -17.10 -2.57
CA PHE A 403 2.79 -17.51 -1.19
C PHE A 403 1.31 -17.63 -0.80
N GLY A 404 0.53 -16.62 -1.14
CA GLY A 404 -0.93 -16.56 -0.97
C GLY A 404 -1.58 -15.64 -1.99
N PHE A 405 -2.89 -15.77 -2.14
CA PHE A 405 -3.73 -14.84 -2.88
C PHE A 405 -4.89 -14.40 -1.98
N THR A 406 -5.15 -13.09 -1.91
CA THR A 406 -6.27 -12.53 -1.14
C THR A 406 -7.30 -11.96 -2.11
N TYR A 407 -8.53 -12.49 -2.05
CA TYR A 407 -9.62 -12.05 -2.90
C TYR A 407 -10.33 -10.82 -2.31
N LEU A 408 -10.49 -9.78 -3.12
CA LEU A 408 -11.23 -8.56 -2.82
C LEU A 408 -12.61 -8.61 -3.50
N ARG A 409 -13.73 -8.69 -2.78
CA ARG A 409 -13.95 -8.73 -1.31
C ARG A 409 -15.10 -9.72 -1.01
N LEU A 410 -15.27 -10.12 0.26
CA LEU A 410 -16.36 -10.98 0.76
C LEU A 410 -17.74 -10.56 0.29
#